data_AF-A0A091EET6-F1
#
_entry.id   AF-A0A091EET6-F1
#
_cell.length_a   1.000
_cell.length_b   1.000
_cell.length_c   1.000
_cell.angle_alpha   90.00
_cell.angle_beta   90.00
_cell.angle_gamma   90.00
#
_symmetry.space_group_name_H-M   'P 1'
#
loop_
_entity.id
_entity.type
_entity.pdbx_description
1 polymer ?
#
loop_
_entity_poly.entity_id
_entity_poly.type
_entity_poly.pdbx_seq_one_letter_code
_entity_poly.pdbx_strand_id
1 'polypeptide(L)'
;MGSKQIAQETFDDAVQENITEFEMDPEEAVREAVQQFESQGVDLSNIVKAVRPPASENGQRQKHQILLTLDALGSTVAESDVAELPEQLSAFAAQCKEQLAFRYLAGQNGAYPVVFSACQLASGDRDLLLQAFSTLSALLDGQPDLLDAAAQAPNRQDFVKGGILPLLTGAIIQHGNSADVVRTAASALRIMTFDDDIRVPFGHAHDHAKMIVLENDGLRVLIEAAKAFMDNSGVLSELCATLSRLSVRNEFCQEIVDLGGLNFMVTLLADCMDHPDVVKQVLSAIRAVAGNDDVKDAIVDAGGTDLIVLAISHHLGNPQICEQGCAALCMLALRKPENCSVIMEGGGALAALQAMKAHPQEVAVQKQACMLIRNLVSRSRDFSQPILEMGAENLITEARAAHRDCDDVARAALRDLGCKVELRELWTGQKGSLAQ
;
A
#
# COMPACT_ATOMS: atom_id res chain seq x y z
N MET A 1 -1.58 -21.37 -12.83
CA MET A 1 -1.12 -21.33 -14.24
C MET A 1 -1.13 -19.87 -14.63
N GLY A 2 0.02 -19.30 -15.02
CA GLY A 2 0.07 -17.90 -15.44
C GLY A 2 -0.75 -17.70 -16.71
N SER A 3 -1.52 -16.62 -16.78
CA SER A 3 -2.17 -16.21 -18.03
C SER A 3 -1.09 -15.82 -19.06
N LYS A 4 -1.34 -16.08 -20.34
CA LYS A 4 -0.42 -15.67 -21.41
C LYS A 4 -0.48 -14.15 -21.56
N GLN A 5 0.63 -13.51 -21.88
CA GLN A 5 0.68 -12.06 -22.11
C GLN A 5 1.26 -11.77 -23.50
N ILE A 6 0.97 -10.59 -24.05
CA ILE A 6 1.44 -10.10 -25.35
C ILE A 6 1.98 -8.67 -25.20
N ALA A 7 2.81 -8.23 -26.14
CA ALA A 7 3.23 -6.83 -26.23
C ALA A 7 2.15 -5.95 -26.87
N GLN A 8 2.17 -4.64 -26.58
CA GLN A 8 1.26 -3.68 -27.22
C GLN A 8 1.38 -3.71 -28.75
N GLU A 9 2.60 -3.85 -29.28
CA GLU A 9 2.85 -3.93 -30.73
C GLU A 9 2.12 -5.13 -31.36
N THR A 10 2.14 -6.29 -30.70
CA THR A 10 1.44 -7.49 -31.18
C THR A 10 -0.08 -7.29 -31.24
N PHE A 11 -0.66 -6.61 -30.25
CA PHE A 11 -2.08 -6.29 -30.26
C PHE A 11 -2.40 -5.27 -31.36
N ASP A 12 -1.60 -4.21 -31.46
CA ASP A 12 -1.74 -3.14 -32.45
C ASP A 12 -1.61 -3.66 -33.89
N ASP A 13 -0.75 -4.66 -34.13
CA ASP A 13 -0.59 -5.31 -35.43
C ASP A 13 -1.81 -6.13 -35.80
N ALA A 14 -2.36 -6.91 -34.87
CA ALA A 14 -3.58 -7.68 -35.11
C ALA A 14 -4.79 -6.79 -35.42
N VAL A 15 -4.94 -5.67 -34.69
CA VAL A 15 -5.99 -4.67 -35.00
C VAL A 15 -5.77 -4.06 -36.38
N GLN A 16 -4.52 -3.75 -36.73
CA GLN A 16 -4.21 -3.17 -38.04
C GLN A 16 -4.50 -4.15 -39.19
N GLU A 17 -4.15 -5.43 -39.01
CA GLU A 17 -4.45 -6.51 -39.95
C GLU A 17 -5.96 -6.65 -40.16
N ASN A 18 -6.74 -6.65 -39.07
CA ASN A 18 -8.20 -6.65 -39.11
C ASN A 18 -8.77 -5.47 -39.93
N ILE A 19 -8.23 -4.27 -39.77
CA ILE A 19 -8.66 -3.09 -40.54
C ILE A 19 -8.27 -3.21 -42.02
N THR A 20 -7.05 -3.64 -42.33
CA THR A 20 -6.53 -3.58 -43.72
C THR A 20 -6.89 -4.79 -44.56
N GLU A 21 -6.86 -5.99 -43.99
CA GLU A 21 -7.09 -7.23 -44.74
C GLU A 21 -8.57 -7.59 -44.79
N PHE A 22 -9.33 -7.23 -43.75
CA PHE A 22 -10.75 -7.56 -43.63
C PHE A 22 -11.67 -6.32 -43.79
N GLU A 23 -11.10 -5.15 -44.10
CA GLU A 23 -11.81 -3.87 -44.30
C GLU A 23 -12.76 -3.50 -43.14
N MET A 24 -12.37 -3.90 -41.92
CA MET A 24 -13.18 -3.70 -40.72
C MET A 24 -13.17 -2.25 -40.26
N ASP A 25 -14.29 -1.83 -39.67
CA ASP A 25 -14.36 -0.59 -38.90
C ASP A 25 -13.36 -0.63 -37.73
N PRO A 26 -12.63 0.45 -37.41
CA PRO A 26 -11.56 0.42 -36.39
C PRO A 26 -12.03 -0.03 -35.00
N GLU A 27 -13.21 0.41 -34.57
CA GLU A 27 -13.80 0.01 -33.30
C GLU A 27 -14.19 -1.48 -33.32
N GLU A 28 -14.64 -1.99 -34.46
CA GLU A 28 -14.92 -3.41 -34.65
C GLU A 28 -13.65 -4.25 -34.64
N ALA A 29 -12.59 -3.82 -35.33
CA ALA A 29 -11.30 -4.48 -35.36
C ALA A 29 -10.67 -4.63 -33.96
N VAL A 30 -10.78 -3.59 -33.11
CA VAL A 30 -10.35 -3.65 -31.72
C VAL A 30 -11.15 -4.69 -30.93
N ARG A 31 -12.50 -4.70 -31.08
CA ARG A 31 -13.34 -5.69 -30.39
C ARG A 31 -13.02 -7.12 -30.80
N GLU A 32 -12.80 -7.37 -32.08
CA GLU A 32 -12.42 -8.70 -32.56
C GLU A 32 -11.05 -9.13 -32.06
N ALA A 33 -10.04 -8.25 -32.10
CA ALA A 33 -8.72 -8.56 -31.58
C ALA A 33 -8.78 -8.90 -30.07
N VAL A 34 -9.54 -8.14 -29.28
CA VAL A 34 -9.77 -8.43 -27.85
C VAL A 34 -10.36 -9.83 -27.68
N GLN A 35 -11.44 -10.14 -28.41
CA GLN A 35 -12.10 -11.45 -28.33
C GLN A 35 -11.16 -12.59 -28.75
N GLN A 36 -10.37 -12.39 -29.80
CA GLN A 36 -9.41 -13.37 -30.31
C GLN A 36 -8.34 -13.70 -29.27
N PHE A 37 -7.74 -12.71 -28.63
CA PHE A 37 -6.70 -12.92 -27.62
C PHE A 37 -7.27 -13.47 -26.31
N GLU A 38 -8.41 -12.97 -25.83
CA GLU A 38 -9.06 -13.47 -24.61
C GLU A 38 -9.49 -14.95 -24.78
N SER A 39 -9.96 -15.35 -25.96
CA SER A 39 -10.30 -16.75 -26.26
C SER A 39 -9.09 -17.71 -26.20
N GLN A 40 -7.88 -17.17 -26.40
CA GLN A 40 -6.61 -17.91 -26.27
C GLN A 40 -6.05 -17.91 -24.84
N GLY A 41 -6.78 -17.29 -23.91
CA GLY A 41 -6.37 -17.15 -22.51
C GLY A 41 -5.28 -16.11 -22.29
N VAL A 42 -5.17 -15.12 -23.19
CA VAL A 42 -4.25 -13.98 -23.04
C VAL A 42 -4.88 -12.93 -22.11
N ASP A 43 -4.11 -12.46 -21.13
CA ASP A 43 -4.45 -11.33 -20.29
C ASP A 43 -4.10 -10.02 -20.98
N LEU A 44 -5.13 -9.19 -21.22
CA LEU A 44 -5.03 -7.89 -21.89
C LEU A 44 -5.12 -6.71 -20.91
N SER A 45 -4.98 -6.93 -19.60
CA SER A 45 -5.06 -5.89 -18.56
C SER A 45 -4.05 -4.74 -18.76
N ASN A 46 -2.90 -5.05 -19.38
CA ASN A 46 -1.82 -4.10 -19.67
C ASN A 46 -1.84 -3.51 -21.08
N ILE A 47 -2.83 -3.88 -21.90
CA ILE A 47 -2.92 -3.48 -23.29
C ILE A 47 -3.89 -2.31 -23.43
N VAL A 48 -3.44 -1.27 -24.13
CA VAL A 48 -4.25 -0.13 -24.53
C VAL A 48 -5.19 -0.59 -25.64
N LYS A 49 -6.49 -0.59 -25.33
CA LYS A 49 -7.58 -1.00 -26.22
C LYS A 49 -8.26 0.21 -26.88
N ALA A 50 -7.46 1.21 -27.28
CA ALA A 50 -7.95 2.42 -27.93
C ALA A 50 -7.68 2.34 -29.44
N VAL A 51 -8.65 2.83 -30.23
CA VAL A 51 -8.46 3.00 -31.67
C VAL A 51 -7.37 4.03 -31.92
N ARG A 52 -6.39 3.68 -32.76
CA ARG A 52 -5.38 4.65 -33.22
C ARG A 52 -5.97 5.52 -34.31
N PRO A 53 -5.65 6.83 -34.36
CA PRO A 53 -6.03 7.65 -35.49
C PRO A 53 -5.39 7.11 -36.78
N PRO A 54 -6.03 7.32 -37.95
CA PRO A 54 -5.51 6.84 -39.22
C PRO A 54 -4.08 7.35 -39.47
N ALA A 55 -3.29 6.54 -40.19
CA ALA A 55 -1.91 6.88 -40.53
C ALA A 55 -1.84 8.29 -41.17
N SER A 56 -0.76 9.02 -40.86
CA SER A 56 -0.55 10.33 -41.48
C SER A 56 -0.40 10.19 -43.00
N GLU A 57 -0.56 11.29 -43.76
CA GLU A 57 -0.41 11.30 -45.24
C GLU A 57 0.91 10.69 -45.75
N ASN A 58 1.92 10.59 -44.87
CA ASN A 58 3.23 9.99 -45.15
C ASN A 58 3.32 8.48 -44.84
N GLY A 59 2.22 7.82 -44.48
CA GLY A 59 2.18 6.37 -44.20
C GLY A 59 2.78 5.96 -42.86
N GLN A 60 3.08 6.90 -41.96
CA GLN A 60 3.59 6.59 -40.62
C GLN A 60 2.42 6.27 -39.67
N ARG A 61 2.54 5.15 -38.95
CA ARG A 61 1.60 4.77 -37.88
C ARG A 61 1.61 5.84 -36.80
N GLN A 62 0.43 6.35 -36.43
CA GLN A 62 0.32 7.28 -35.31
C GLN A 62 0.55 6.54 -33.99
N LYS A 63 1.33 7.16 -33.09
CA LYS A 63 1.55 6.65 -31.74
C LYS A 63 0.26 6.78 -30.91
N HIS A 64 0.14 5.96 -29.87
CA HIS A 64 -0.89 6.15 -28.84
C HIS A 64 -0.78 7.53 -28.19
N GLN A 65 -1.90 8.13 -27.79
CA GLN A 65 -1.94 9.49 -27.21
C GLN A 65 -0.99 9.65 -26.01
N ILE A 66 -0.87 8.62 -25.18
CA ILE A 66 0.04 8.60 -24.03
C ILE A 66 1.51 8.71 -24.45
N LEU A 67 1.89 8.09 -25.57
CA LEU A 67 3.25 8.17 -26.11
C LEU A 67 3.52 9.51 -26.78
N LEU A 68 2.53 10.11 -27.46
CA LEU A 68 2.65 11.47 -27.99
C LEU A 68 2.85 12.49 -26.87
N THR A 69 2.10 12.33 -25.77
CA THR A 69 2.21 13.20 -24.59
C THR A 69 3.55 12.99 -23.88
N LEU A 70 4.04 11.75 -23.81
CA LEU A 70 5.36 11.44 -23.27
C LEU A 70 6.49 12.04 -24.12
N ASP A 71 6.39 11.96 -25.45
CA ASP A 71 7.36 12.58 -26.36
C ASP A 71 7.41 14.10 -26.15
N ALA A 72 6.25 14.76 -26.07
CA ALA A 72 6.15 16.21 -25.81
C ALA A 72 6.76 16.61 -24.46
N LEU A 73 6.45 15.85 -23.40
CA LEU A 73 7.07 16.02 -22.09
C LEU A 73 8.60 15.82 -22.16
N GLY A 74 9.06 14.80 -22.87
CA GLY A 74 10.47 14.50 -23.08
C GLY A 74 11.21 15.64 -23.79
N SER A 75 10.62 16.20 -24.85
CA SER A 75 11.14 17.39 -25.55
C SER A 75 11.21 18.60 -24.62
N THR A 76 10.14 18.88 -23.88
CA THR A 76 10.07 20.00 -22.92
C THR A 76 11.16 19.90 -21.86
N VAL A 77 11.38 18.69 -21.32
CA VAL A 77 12.45 18.42 -20.36
C VAL A 77 13.84 18.57 -20.99
N ALA A 78 14.04 18.05 -22.21
CA ALA A 78 15.33 18.14 -22.90
C ALA A 78 15.72 19.59 -23.22
N GLU A 79 14.73 20.43 -23.54
CA GLU A 79 14.90 21.86 -23.79
C GLU A 79 14.95 22.70 -22.51
N SER A 80 14.69 22.08 -21.34
CA SER A 80 14.56 22.75 -20.05
C SER A 80 13.50 23.87 -20.07
N ASP A 81 12.43 23.69 -20.85
CA ASP A 81 11.34 24.67 -20.96
C ASP A 81 10.39 24.55 -19.76
N VAL A 82 10.71 25.33 -18.72
CA VAL A 82 9.94 25.40 -17.48
C VAL A 82 8.54 26.02 -17.69
N ALA A 83 8.31 26.76 -18.78
CA ALA A 83 7.03 27.41 -19.05
C ALA A 83 5.98 26.44 -19.57
N GLU A 84 6.37 25.49 -20.43
CA GLU A 84 5.47 24.46 -20.98
C GLU A 84 5.38 23.21 -20.08
N LEU A 85 6.37 22.97 -19.22
CA LEU A 85 6.43 21.80 -18.35
C LEU A 85 5.16 21.54 -17.51
N PRO A 86 4.50 22.56 -16.90
CA PRO A 86 3.24 22.35 -16.18
C PRO A 86 2.13 21.69 -17.02
N GLU A 87 1.96 22.15 -18.26
CA GLU A 87 0.91 21.66 -19.16
C GLU A 87 1.16 20.20 -19.53
N GLN A 88 2.41 19.88 -19.89
CA GLN A 88 2.81 18.52 -20.26
C GLN A 88 2.73 17.56 -19.08
N LEU A 89 3.17 17.98 -17.88
CA LEU A 89 3.04 17.18 -16.66
C LEU A 89 1.59 16.87 -16.31
N SER A 90 0.71 17.86 -16.43
CA SER A 90 -0.73 17.71 -16.16
C SER A 90 -1.39 16.76 -17.16
N ALA A 91 -1.11 16.93 -18.47
CA ALA A 91 -1.65 16.08 -19.52
C ALA A 91 -1.19 14.62 -19.37
N PHE A 92 0.08 14.40 -19.05
CA PHE A 92 0.63 13.06 -18.84
C PHE A 92 0.07 12.41 -17.57
N ALA A 93 -0.03 13.16 -16.47
CA ALA A 93 -0.60 12.66 -15.21
C ALA A 93 -2.08 12.29 -15.35
N ALA A 94 -2.86 13.06 -16.12
CA ALA A 94 -4.26 12.76 -16.39
C ALA A 94 -4.42 11.39 -17.06
N GLN A 95 -3.66 11.15 -18.13
CA GLN A 95 -3.69 9.87 -18.83
C GLN A 95 -3.16 8.72 -17.96
N CYS A 96 -2.10 8.92 -17.17
CA CYS A 96 -1.63 7.90 -16.23
C CYS A 96 -2.72 7.47 -15.24
N LYS A 97 -3.64 8.36 -14.85
CA LYS A 97 -4.73 8.04 -13.91
C LYS A 97 -5.90 7.28 -14.55
N GLU A 98 -6.04 7.31 -15.87
CA GLU A 98 -7.19 6.69 -16.56
C GLU A 98 -7.17 5.17 -16.49
N GLN A 99 -6.03 4.55 -16.82
CA GLN A 99 -5.92 3.09 -16.86
C GLN A 99 -4.49 2.59 -16.66
N LEU A 100 -4.37 1.39 -16.08
CA LEU A 100 -3.11 0.71 -15.87
C LEU A 100 -2.32 0.53 -17.18
N ALA A 101 -3.00 0.21 -18.28
CA ALA A 101 -2.40 0.01 -19.59
C ALA A 101 -1.63 1.25 -20.11
N PHE A 102 -2.08 2.47 -19.80
CA PHE A 102 -1.36 3.69 -20.17
C PHE A 102 -0.05 3.85 -19.40
N ARG A 103 -0.08 3.60 -18.09
CA ARG A 103 1.14 3.60 -17.26
C ARG A 103 2.12 2.53 -17.75
N TYR A 104 1.61 1.35 -18.07
CA TYR A 104 2.40 0.24 -18.61
C TYR A 104 3.09 0.62 -19.93
N LEU A 105 2.31 1.10 -20.89
CA LEU A 105 2.82 1.50 -22.20
C LEU A 105 3.83 2.65 -22.09
N ALA A 106 3.54 3.67 -21.27
CA ALA A 106 4.45 4.79 -21.06
C ALA A 106 5.77 4.34 -20.39
N GLY A 107 5.67 3.45 -19.39
CA GLY A 107 6.82 2.90 -18.69
C GLY A 107 7.77 2.14 -19.61
N GLN A 108 7.24 1.30 -20.50
CA GLN A 108 8.02 0.58 -21.52
C GLN A 108 8.69 1.51 -22.55
N ASN A 109 8.24 2.76 -22.66
CA ASN A 109 8.73 3.75 -23.61
C ASN A 109 9.49 4.91 -22.94
N GLY A 110 10.07 4.68 -21.75
CA GLY A 110 11.00 5.62 -21.13
C GLY A 110 10.37 6.72 -20.28
N ALA A 111 9.14 6.54 -19.78
CA ALA A 111 8.50 7.52 -18.91
C ALA A 111 9.29 7.81 -17.62
N TYR A 112 9.92 6.81 -17.02
CA TYR A 112 10.64 6.93 -15.76
C TYR A 112 11.77 8.00 -15.79
N PRO A 113 12.77 7.91 -16.69
CA PRO A 113 13.82 8.93 -16.77
C PRO A 113 13.31 10.33 -17.16
N VAL A 114 12.25 10.42 -17.98
CA VAL A 114 11.63 11.69 -18.36
C VAL A 114 10.98 12.37 -17.15
N VAL A 115 10.14 11.64 -16.41
CA VAL A 115 9.48 12.16 -15.20
C VAL A 115 10.49 12.48 -14.10
N PHE A 116 11.56 11.69 -13.97
CA PHE A 116 12.63 11.99 -13.02
C PHE A 116 13.32 13.32 -13.34
N SER A 117 13.69 13.51 -14.60
CA SER A 117 14.33 14.74 -15.08
C SER A 117 13.40 15.95 -14.92
N ALA A 118 12.09 15.78 -15.13
CA ALA A 118 11.10 16.82 -14.83
C ALA A 118 11.08 17.19 -13.34
N CYS A 119 11.17 16.20 -12.42
CA CYS A 119 11.28 16.48 -10.98
C CYS A 119 12.55 17.27 -10.64
N GLN A 120 13.68 16.96 -11.30
CA GLN A 120 14.94 17.69 -11.09
C GLN A 120 14.83 19.15 -11.57
N LEU A 121 14.26 19.38 -12.75
CA LEU A 121 14.02 20.74 -13.27
C LEU A 121 13.07 21.53 -12.37
N ALA A 122 12.08 20.86 -11.79
CA ALA A 122 11.10 21.46 -10.90
C ALA A 122 11.65 21.82 -9.50
N SER A 123 12.84 21.34 -9.12
CA SER A 123 13.38 21.45 -7.74
C SER A 123 13.48 22.88 -7.18
N GLY A 124 13.54 23.91 -8.03
CA GLY A 124 13.60 25.31 -7.63
C GLY A 124 12.23 26.01 -7.48
N ASP A 125 11.15 25.39 -7.94
CA ASP A 125 9.80 25.99 -7.94
C ASP A 125 8.81 25.07 -7.24
N ARG A 126 8.19 25.58 -6.16
CA ARG A 126 7.29 24.82 -5.30
C ARG A 126 6.10 24.23 -6.07
N ASP A 127 5.45 25.02 -6.92
CA ASP A 127 4.19 24.65 -7.56
C ASP A 127 4.45 23.66 -8.71
N LEU A 128 5.55 23.87 -9.43
CA LEU A 128 6.03 22.93 -10.44
C LEU A 128 6.50 21.62 -9.81
N LEU A 129 7.18 21.67 -8.67
CA LEU A 129 7.63 20.47 -7.94
C LEU A 129 6.45 19.64 -7.46
N LEU A 130 5.40 20.29 -6.96
CA LEU A 130 4.16 19.64 -6.59
C LEU A 130 3.53 18.90 -7.79
N GLN A 131 3.49 19.54 -8.96
CA GLN A 131 2.99 18.90 -10.18
C GLN A 131 3.86 17.72 -10.60
N ALA A 132 5.19 17.88 -10.60
CA ALA A 132 6.12 16.82 -10.96
C ALA A 132 5.99 15.59 -10.05
N PHE A 133 5.89 15.78 -8.72
CA PHE A 133 5.65 14.68 -7.78
C PHE A 133 4.27 14.06 -7.89
N SER A 134 3.25 14.86 -8.25
CA SER A 134 1.92 14.33 -8.54
C SER A 134 1.91 13.46 -9.79
N THR A 135 2.66 13.85 -10.82
CA THR A 135 2.86 13.07 -12.05
C THR A 135 3.66 11.79 -11.77
N LEU A 136 4.73 11.87 -10.97
CA LEU A 136 5.48 10.71 -10.47
C LEU A 136 4.56 9.71 -9.77
N SER A 137 3.75 10.20 -8.82
CA SER A 137 2.82 9.35 -8.07
C SER A 137 1.77 8.73 -9.00
N ALA A 138 1.25 9.48 -9.97
CA ALA A 138 0.29 9.00 -10.95
C ALA A 138 0.88 7.90 -11.86
N LEU A 139 2.14 8.03 -12.28
CA LEU A 139 2.83 7.02 -13.07
C LEU A 139 3.00 5.71 -12.28
N LEU A 140 3.26 5.80 -10.98
CA LEU A 140 3.59 4.66 -10.12
C LEU A 140 2.40 4.05 -9.36
N ASP A 141 1.24 4.69 -9.42
CA ASP A 141 0.04 4.23 -8.72
C ASP A 141 -0.47 2.90 -9.26
N GLY A 142 -0.83 2.01 -8.34
CA GLY A 142 -1.35 0.69 -8.68
C GLY A 142 -0.43 -0.16 -9.56
N GLN A 143 0.88 0.10 -9.59
CA GLN A 143 1.89 -0.77 -10.20
C GLN A 143 2.44 -1.76 -9.15
N PRO A 144 1.93 -3.00 -9.05
CA PRO A 144 2.80 -4.15 -8.84
C PRO A 144 3.49 -4.38 -10.19
N ASP A 145 4.82 -4.25 -10.32
CA ASP A 145 5.40 -4.34 -11.67
C ASP A 145 5.14 -5.73 -12.26
N LEU A 146 4.60 -5.70 -13.48
CA LEU A 146 4.06 -6.84 -14.18
C LEU A 146 5.13 -7.45 -15.07
N LEU A 147 5.48 -8.69 -14.74
CA LEU A 147 5.48 -9.84 -15.63
C LEU A 147 5.81 -9.53 -17.10
N ASP A 148 7.10 -9.42 -17.41
CA ASP A 148 7.59 -9.95 -18.68
C ASP A 148 8.91 -10.68 -18.45
N ALA A 149 9.04 -11.91 -18.94
CA ALA A 149 10.27 -12.70 -18.80
C ALA A 149 11.43 -12.10 -19.63
N ALA A 150 11.12 -11.17 -20.53
CA ALA A 150 12.06 -10.58 -21.48
C ALA A 150 12.34 -9.08 -21.25
N ALA A 151 11.56 -8.35 -20.45
CA ALA A 151 11.77 -6.92 -20.21
C ALA A 151 12.26 -6.65 -18.78
N GLN A 152 13.49 -6.16 -18.67
CA GLN A 152 13.88 -5.28 -17.56
C GLN A 152 13.05 -4.00 -17.70
N ALA A 153 11.81 -3.99 -17.22
CA ALA A 153 11.09 -2.74 -17.11
C ALA A 153 11.90 -1.82 -16.18
N PRO A 154 12.32 -0.62 -16.62
CA PRO A 154 12.91 0.37 -15.72
C PRO A 154 11.90 0.65 -14.62
N ASN A 155 12.18 0.17 -13.41
CA ASN A 155 11.25 0.14 -12.29
C ASN A 155 11.57 1.29 -11.32
N ARG A 156 10.92 1.29 -10.16
CA ARG A 156 11.18 2.24 -9.06
C ARG A 156 12.67 2.34 -8.70
N GLN A 157 13.44 1.29 -8.96
CA GLN A 157 14.89 1.27 -8.76
C GLN A 157 15.62 2.36 -9.55
N ASP A 158 15.15 2.72 -10.74
CA ASP A 158 15.81 3.74 -11.58
C ASP A 158 15.57 5.14 -11.05
N PHE A 159 14.39 5.41 -10.49
CA PHE A 159 14.15 6.64 -9.72
C PHE A 159 15.06 6.70 -8.50
N VAL A 160 15.19 5.59 -7.75
CA VAL A 160 16.05 5.51 -6.56
C VAL A 160 17.52 5.73 -6.93
N LYS A 161 18.03 5.05 -7.97
CA LYS A 161 19.39 5.24 -8.49
C LYS A 161 19.61 6.65 -9.03
N GLY A 162 18.59 7.27 -9.62
CA GLY A 162 18.61 8.64 -10.09
C GLY A 162 18.71 9.67 -8.96
N GLY A 163 18.32 9.31 -7.73
CA GLY A 163 18.33 10.22 -6.58
C GLY A 163 16.98 10.84 -6.27
N ILE A 164 15.86 10.14 -6.51
CA ILE A 164 14.53 10.65 -6.15
C ILE A 164 14.34 10.77 -4.63
N LEU A 165 14.93 9.87 -3.84
CA LEU A 165 14.76 9.84 -2.38
C LEU A 165 15.29 11.11 -1.68
N PRO A 166 16.52 11.58 -1.97
CA PRO A 166 16.99 12.85 -1.42
C PRO A 166 16.20 14.05 -1.95
N LEU A 167 15.68 13.99 -3.18
CA LEU A 167 14.83 15.06 -3.72
C LEU A 167 13.49 15.16 -2.97
N LEU A 168 12.85 14.02 -2.69
CA LEU A 168 11.57 13.96 -1.96
C LEU A 168 11.71 14.40 -0.50
N THR A 169 12.72 13.88 0.22
CA THR A 169 12.99 14.28 1.61
C THR A 169 13.43 15.74 1.69
N GLY A 170 14.29 16.19 0.76
CA GLY A 170 14.69 17.58 0.60
C GLY A 170 13.50 18.52 0.38
N ALA A 171 12.52 18.12 -0.42
CA ALA A 171 11.31 18.91 -0.66
C ALA A 171 10.44 19.06 0.59
N ILE A 172 10.31 18.01 1.42
CA ILE A 172 9.61 18.09 2.72
C ILE A 172 10.29 19.09 3.64
N ILE A 173 11.62 19.13 3.65
CA ILE A 173 12.40 20.08 4.46
C ILE A 173 12.26 21.51 3.91
N GLN A 174 12.51 21.71 2.62
CA GLN A 174 12.54 23.03 1.98
C GLN A 174 11.17 23.69 1.90
N HIS A 175 10.12 22.89 1.67
CA HIS A 175 8.74 23.35 1.56
C HIS A 175 7.86 22.84 2.70
N GLY A 176 8.44 22.70 3.90
CA GLY A 176 7.76 22.20 5.10
C GLY A 176 6.59 23.06 5.60
N ASN A 177 6.29 24.20 4.97
CA ASN A 177 5.11 25.01 5.21
C ASN A 177 3.98 24.78 4.18
N SER A 178 4.22 23.99 3.13
CA SER A 178 3.25 23.65 2.10
C SER A 178 2.67 22.26 2.36
N ALA A 179 1.41 22.23 2.80
CA ALA A 179 0.70 20.98 3.06
C ALA A 179 0.67 20.05 1.83
N ASP A 180 0.46 20.62 0.63
CA ASP A 180 0.38 19.83 -0.60
C ASP A 180 1.73 19.23 -1.00
N VAL A 181 2.83 19.98 -0.88
CA VAL A 181 4.17 19.45 -1.19
C VAL A 181 4.54 18.36 -0.19
N VAL A 182 4.36 18.61 1.12
CA VAL A 182 4.69 17.63 2.16
C VAL A 182 3.88 16.36 1.99
N ARG A 183 2.57 16.47 1.78
CA ARG A 183 1.69 15.31 1.55
C ARG A 183 2.08 14.54 0.29
N THR A 184 2.30 15.23 -0.82
CA THR A 184 2.63 14.58 -2.10
C THR A 184 4.01 13.93 -2.06
N ALA A 185 5.00 14.59 -1.47
CA ALA A 185 6.35 14.04 -1.31
C ALA A 185 6.38 12.84 -0.36
N ALA A 186 5.67 12.90 0.78
CA ALA A 186 5.54 11.77 1.68
C ALA A 186 4.83 10.58 1.00
N SER A 187 3.79 10.85 0.20
CA SER A 187 3.10 9.82 -0.56
C SER A 187 4.01 9.16 -1.60
N ALA A 188 4.79 9.95 -2.32
CA ALA A 188 5.78 9.44 -3.27
C ALA A 188 6.86 8.60 -2.55
N LEU A 189 7.36 9.02 -1.38
CA LEU A 189 8.26 8.20 -0.55
C LEU A 189 7.62 6.87 -0.16
N ARG A 190 6.35 6.88 0.26
CA ARG A 190 5.60 5.67 0.60
C ARG A 190 5.43 4.75 -0.60
N ILE A 191 5.15 5.32 -1.78
CA ILE A 191 5.06 4.56 -3.03
C ILE A 191 6.40 3.88 -3.33
N MET A 192 7.55 4.53 -3.12
CA MET A 192 8.87 3.91 -3.31
C MET A 192 9.07 2.63 -2.49
N THR A 193 8.35 2.45 -1.38
CA THR A 193 8.48 1.28 -0.51
C THR A 193 7.45 0.18 -0.78
N PHE A 194 6.65 0.23 -1.84
CA PHE A 194 5.84 -0.94 -2.21
C PHE A 194 6.67 -1.92 -3.02
N ASP A 195 6.30 -3.19 -2.90
CA ASP A 195 6.95 -4.27 -3.63
C ASP A 195 6.83 -3.99 -5.14
N ASP A 196 7.98 -4.00 -5.79
CA ASP A 196 8.15 -3.69 -7.19
C ASP A 196 8.12 -4.95 -8.06
N ASP A 197 8.46 -6.14 -7.53
CA ASP A 197 8.51 -7.34 -8.38
C ASP A 197 7.97 -8.59 -7.66
N ILE A 198 6.72 -8.95 -7.97
CA ILE A 198 6.06 -10.14 -7.45
C ILE A 198 6.66 -11.47 -7.98
N ARG A 199 7.56 -11.43 -8.96
CA ARG A 199 8.22 -12.64 -9.52
C ARG A 199 9.38 -13.09 -8.66
N VAL A 200 10.03 -12.17 -7.97
CA VAL A 200 11.12 -12.50 -7.07
C VAL A 200 10.57 -12.74 -5.68
N PRO A 201 11.12 -13.71 -4.92
CA PRO A 201 10.69 -13.95 -3.55
C PRO A 201 10.92 -12.74 -2.61
N PHE A 202 11.77 -11.79 -3.02
CA PHE A 202 12.14 -10.60 -2.27
C PHE A 202 12.31 -9.41 -3.22
N GLY A 203 11.36 -8.47 -3.22
CA GLY A 203 11.50 -7.19 -3.93
C GLY A 203 12.38 -6.18 -3.18
N HIS A 204 12.54 -4.98 -3.74
CA HIS A 204 13.41 -3.93 -3.19
C HIS A 204 12.72 -3.00 -2.18
N ALA A 205 11.44 -3.23 -1.89
CA ALA A 205 10.65 -2.43 -0.93
C ALA A 205 11.36 -2.19 0.42
N HIS A 206 11.93 -3.25 1.00
CA HIS A 206 12.64 -3.15 2.28
C HIS A 206 13.96 -2.37 2.15
N ASP A 207 14.68 -2.52 1.03
CA ASP A 207 15.92 -1.77 0.78
C ASP A 207 15.64 -0.29 0.55
N HIS A 208 14.58 0.06 -0.18
CA HIS A 208 14.15 1.44 -0.33
C HIS A 208 13.76 2.07 1.01
N ALA A 209 13.01 1.34 1.85
CA ALA A 209 12.70 1.81 3.20
C ALA A 209 13.99 2.08 4.01
N LYS A 210 14.98 1.19 3.94
CA LYS A 210 16.29 1.42 4.57
C LYS A 210 17.00 2.66 4.04
N MET A 211 17.05 2.87 2.72
CA MET A 211 17.69 4.04 2.12
C MET A 211 17.00 5.33 2.55
N ILE A 212 15.65 5.35 2.60
CA ILE A 212 14.89 6.51 3.08
C ILE A 212 15.27 6.82 4.54
N VAL A 213 15.36 5.81 5.40
CA VAL A 213 15.68 6.03 6.83
C VAL A 213 17.14 6.39 7.03
N LEU A 214 18.07 5.55 6.56
CA LEU A 214 19.49 5.62 6.89
C LEU A 214 20.26 6.67 6.09
N GLU A 215 19.90 6.90 4.83
CA GLU A 215 20.64 7.80 3.94
C GLU A 215 19.98 9.18 3.81
N ASN A 216 18.67 9.27 4.12
CA ASN A 216 17.88 10.48 3.90
C ASN A 216 17.17 10.99 5.18
N ASP A 217 17.55 10.48 6.37
CA ASP A 217 16.97 10.85 7.67
C ASP A 217 15.43 10.80 7.70
N GLY A 218 14.81 9.90 6.92
CA GLY A 218 13.39 9.97 6.59
C GLY A 218 12.46 9.95 7.79
N LEU A 219 12.80 9.22 8.86
CA LEU A 219 12.00 9.20 10.09
C LEU A 219 11.95 10.57 10.77
N ARG A 220 13.12 11.22 10.94
CA ARG A 220 13.22 12.56 11.52
C ARG A 220 12.47 13.58 10.68
N VAL A 221 12.68 13.54 9.36
CA VAL A 221 12.00 14.46 8.42
C VAL A 221 10.48 14.36 8.52
N LEU A 222 9.94 13.14 8.53
CA LEU A 222 8.49 12.91 8.60
C LEU A 222 7.89 13.29 9.96
N ILE A 223 8.60 12.99 11.07
CA ILE A 223 8.14 13.33 12.43
C ILE A 223 8.13 14.86 12.64
N GLU A 224 9.17 15.56 12.22
CA GLU A 224 9.22 17.03 12.33
C GLU A 224 8.17 17.69 11.44
N ALA A 225 7.94 17.17 10.23
CA ALA A 225 6.83 17.62 9.39
C ALA A 225 5.47 17.39 10.07
N ALA A 226 5.26 16.23 10.71
CA ALA A 226 3.99 15.94 11.40
C ALA A 226 3.73 16.91 12.56
N LYS A 227 4.77 17.26 13.32
CA LYS A 227 4.70 18.29 14.39
C LYS A 227 4.37 19.68 13.84
N ALA A 228 4.74 19.99 12.60
CA ALA A 228 4.42 21.28 11.95
C ALA A 228 2.99 21.38 11.40
N PHE A 229 2.30 20.25 11.21
CA PHE A 229 0.97 20.17 10.59
C PHE A 229 -0.10 19.57 11.50
N MET A 230 -0.07 19.88 12.81
CA MET A 230 -1.01 19.32 13.79
C MET A 230 -2.50 19.55 13.46
N ASP A 231 -2.83 20.61 12.71
CA ASP A 231 -4.20 20.93 12.33
C ASP A 231 -4.60 20.40 10.93
N ASN A 232 -3.71 19.70 10.22
CA ASN A 232 -3.97 19.22 8.86
C ASN A 232 -4.08 17.69 8.81
N SER A 233 -5.31 17.20 8.93
CA SER A 233 -5.63 15.76 8.91
C SER A 233 -5.14 15.03 7.66
N GLY A 234 -5.17 15.67 6.49
CA GLY A 234 -4.69 15.07 5.24
C GLY A 234 -3.18 14.83 5.22
N VAL A 235 -2.41 15.80 5.73
CA VAL A 235 -0.95 15.66 5.88
C VAL A 235 -0.62 14.63 6.95
N LEU A 236 -1.26 14.72 8.12
CA LEU A 236 -1.03 13.79 9.24
C LEU A 236 -1.31 12.34 8.86
N SER A 237 -2.44 12.09 8.18
CA SER A 237 -2.80 10.78 7.67
C SER A 237 -1.70 10.21 6.76
N GLU A 238 -1.20 10.99 5.79
CA GLU A 238 -0.16 10.52 4.87
C GLU A 238 1.20 10.31 5.55
N LEU A 239 1.58 11.20 6.47
CA LEU A 239 2.82 11.07 7.23
C LEU A 239 2.80 9.82 8.13
N CYS A 240 1.69 9.55 8.83
CA CYS A 240 1.52 8.32 9.62
C CYS A 240 1.55 7.06 8.74
N ALA A 241 0.89 7.09 7.58
CA ALA A 241 0.93 6.00 6.61
C ALA A 241 2.35 5.71 6.12
N THR A 242 3.14 6.77 5.90
CA THR A 242 4.54 6.67 5.44
C THR A 242 5.43 6.13 6.56
N LEU A 243 5.32 6.64 7.78
CA LEU A 243 6.03 6.14 8.96
C LEU A 243 5.74 4.65 9.23
N SER A 244 4.49 4.22 9.08
CA SER A 244 4.10 2.82 9.18
C SER A 244 4.86 1.94 8.19
N ARG A 245 5.06 2.40 6.94
CA ARG A 245 5.83 1.67 5.91
C ARG A 245 7.33 1.69 6.12
N LEU A 246 7.88 2.67 6.82
CA LEU A 246 9.30 2.73 7.16
C LEU A 246 9.65 1.92 8.42
N SER A 247 8.65 1.52 9.21
CA SER A 247 8.80 0.76 10.46
C SER A 247 9.04 -0.74 10.21
N VAL A 248 10.02 -1.07 9.35
CA VAL A 248 10.29 -2.45 8.88
C VAL A 248 11.37 -3.19 9.67
N ARG A 249 12.09 -2.51 10.57
CA ARG A 249 13.15 -3.08 11.42
C ARG A 249 13.02 -2.61 12.85
N ASN A 250 13.44 -3.45 13.80
CA ASN A 250 13.39 -3.12 15.23
C ASN A 250 14.13 -1.82 15.57
N GLU A 251 15.28 -1.57 14.93
CA GLU A 251 16.07 -0.35 15.10
C GLU A 251 15.30 0.90 14.64
N PHE A 252 14.53 0.82 13.56
CA PHE A 252 13.72 1.93 13.05
C PHE A 252 12.51 2.21 13.96
N CYS A 253 11.89 1.15 14.47
CA CYS A 253 10.82 1.31 15.47
C CYS A 253 11.32 2.01 16.73
N GLN A 254 12.53 1.66 17.19
CA GLN A 254 13.15 2.31 18.34
C GLN A 254 13.52 3.77 18.03
N GLU A 255 14.08 4.05 16.86
CA GLU A 255 14.42 5.41 16.45
C GLU A 255 13.18 6.33 16.40
N ILE A 256 12.01 5.83 15.99
CA ILE A 256 10.74 6.58 16.07
C ILE A 256 10.43 6.99 17.51
N VAL A 257 10.67 6.11 18.49
CA VAL A 257 10.49 6.44 19.92
C VAL A 257 11.50 7.49 20.35
N ASP A 258 12.78 7.33 19.99
CA ASP A 258 13.86 8.23 20.36
C ASP A 258 13.67 9.65 19.78
N LEU A 259 13.03 9.77 18.62
CA LEU A 259 12.63 11.04 17.98
C LEU A 259 11.34 11.65 18.57
N GLY A 260 10.73 11.00 19.55
CA GLY A 260 9.46 11.41 20.18
C GLY A 260 8.21 11.13 19.35
N GLY A 261 8.33 10.32 18.29
CA GLY A 261 7.24 9.97 17.37
C GLY A 261 6.13 9.16 18.03
N LEU A 262 6.45 8.28 18.99
CA LEU A 262 5.43 7.52 19.72
C LEU A 262 4.49 8.42 20.53
N ASN A 263 5.05 9.31 21.36
CA ASN A 263 4.25 10.25 22.17
C ASN A 263 3.39 11.14 21.27
N PHE A 264 3.92 11.56 20.12
CA PHE A 264 3.17 12.28 19.12
C PHE A 264 2.00 11.45 18.56
N MET A 265 2.21 10.18 18.16
CA MET A 265 1.14 9.31 17.65
C MET A 265 0.04 9.07 18.69
N VAL A 266 0.41 8.85 19.96
CA VAL A 266 -0.54 8.64 21.06
C VAL A 266 -1.39 9.90 21.30
N THR A 267 -0.75 11.07 21.33
CA THR A 267 -1.43 12.37 21.46
C THR A 267 -2.35 12.61 20.27
N LEU A 268 -1.86 12.35 19.06
CA LEU A 268 -2.62 12.52 17.82
C LEU A 268 -3.86 11.61 17.78
N LEU A 269 -3.76 10.37 18.28
CA LEU A 269 -4.92 9.47 18.37
C LEU A 269 -6.01 10.03 19.29
N ALA A 270 -5.61 10.65 20.41
CA ALA A 270 -6.53 11.29 21.34
C ALA A 270 -7.17 12.55 20.75
N ASP A 271 -6.38 13.42 20.12
CA ASP A 271 -6.83 14.73 19.63
C ASP A 271 -7.64 14.63 18.33
N CYS A 272 -7.37 13.63 17.50
CA CYS A 272 -8.02 13.44 16.20
C CYS A 272 -9.04 12.30 16.21
N MET A 273 -9.63 11.97 17.35
CA MET A 273 -10.62 10.89 17.47
C MET A 273 -11.80 11.07 16.50
N ASP A 274 -12.17 12.29 16.12
CA ASP A 274 -13.25 12.57 15.16
C ASP A 274 -12.82 12.53 13.67
N HIS A 275 -11.55 12.26 13.40
CA HIS A 275 -10.99 12.19 12.04
C HIS A 275 -10.64 10.75 11.65
N PRO A 276 -11.58 9.97 11.06
CA PRO A 276 -11.41 8.53 10.87
C PRO A 276 -10.20 8.16 10.01
N ASP A 277 -9.84 8.98 9.02
CA ASP A 277 -8.66 8.74 8.20
C ASP A 277 -7.36 8.85 9.00
N VAL A 278 -7.25 9.85 9.88
CA VAL A 278 -6.09 10.02 10.77
C VAL A 278 -6.04 8.86 11.77
N VAL A 279 -7.16 8.56 12.44
CA VAL A 279 -7.26 7.44 13.40
C VAL A 279 -6.79 6.13 12.77
N LYS A 280 -7.29 5.78 11.59
CA LYS A 280 -6.89 4.57 10.86
C LYS A 280 -5.37 4.53 10.63
N GLN A 281 -4.77 5.62 10.15
CA GLN A 281 -3.33 5.64 9.86
C GLN A 281 -2.47 5.66 11.12
N VAL A 282 -2.91 6.31 12.18
CA VAL A 282 -2.23 6.29 13.48
C VAL A 282 -2.25 4.88 14.09
N LEU A 283 -3.39 4.19 14.05
CA LEU A 283 -3.48 2.79 14.49
C LEU A 283 -2.56 1.87 13.67
N SER A 284 -2.49 2.08 12.35
CA SER A 284 -1.55 1.36 11.48
C SER A 284 -0.09 1.65 11.82
N ALA A 285 0.25 2.90 12.17
CA ALA A 285 1.59 3.28 12.59
C ALA A 285 1.97 2.67 13.94
N ILE A 286 1.07 2.75 14.95
CA ILE A 286 1.26 2.11 16.26
C ILE A 286 1.47 0.61 16.12
N ARG A 287 0.64 -0.07 15.32
CA ARG A 287 0.79 -1.49 14.99
C ARG A 287 2.17 -1.80 14.40
N ALA A 288 2.67 -0.97 13.49
CA ALA A 288 3.93 -1.21 12.81
C ALA A 288 5.13 -1.03 13.75
N VAL A 289 5.15 0.05 14.55
CA VAL A 289 6.24 0.27 15.52
C VAL A 289 6.24 -0.76 16.66
N ALA A 290 5.06 -1.33 16.99
CA ALA A 290 4.92 -2.48 17.88
C ALA A 290 5.55 -3.79 17.34
N GLY A 291 6.23 -3.76 16.19
CA GLY A 291 7.14 -4.84 15.77
C GLY A 291 8.35 -5.01 16.71
N ASN A 292 8.74 -3.97 17.46
CA ASN A 292 9.78 -4.01 18.47
C ASN A 292 9.17 -4.26 19.87
N ASP A 293 9.72 -5.23 20.61
CA ASP A 293 9.21 -5.65 21.91
C ASP A 293 9.35 -4.57 23.01
N ASP A 294 10.36 -3.71 22.98
CA ASP A 294 10.53 -2.58 23.91
C ASP A 294 9.52 -1.47 23.59
N VAL A 295 9.26 -1.25 22.29
CA VAL A 295 8.26 -0.26 21.82
C VAL A 295 6.85 -0.69 22.20
N LYS A 296 6.54 -2.00 22.23
CA LYS A 296 5.24 -2.48 22.73
C LYS A 296 4.99 -2.02 24.17
N ASP A 297 5.99 -2.17 25.03
CA ASP A 297 5.88 -1.80 26.43
C ASP A 297 5.76 -0.27 26.55
N ALA A 298 6.53 0.49 25.77
CA ALA A 298 6.41 1.94 25.71
C ALA A 298 5.02 2.43 25.25
N ILE A 299 4.37 1.73 24.30
CA ILE A 299 2.99 2.04 23.86
C ILE A 299 2.02 1.82 25.02
N VAL A 300 2.17 0.73 25.77
CA VAL A 300 1.32 0.41 26.92
C VAL A 300 1.52 1.43 28.04
N ASP A 301 2.77 1.75 28.38
CA ASP A 301 3.12 2.73 29.41
C ASP A 301 2.62 4.14 29.08
N ALA A 302 2.52 4.49 27.79
CA ALA A 302 1.95 5.74 27.30
C ALA A 302 0.42 5.77 27.31
N GLY A 303 -0.27 4.72 27.78
CA GLY A 303 -1.74 4.62 27.76
C GLY A 303 -2.33 4.32 26.37
N GLY A 304 -1.50 3.85 25.43
CA GLY A 304 -1.92 3.59 24.06
C GLY A 304 -3.01 2.52 23.94
N THR A 305 -3.04 1.53 24.84
CA THR A 305 -4.06 0.47 24.86
C THR A 305 -5.47 1.04 25.02
N ASP A 306 -5.66 1.96 25.97
CA ASP A 306 -6.96 2.54 26.28
C ASP A 306 -7.46 3.41 25.12
N LEU A 307 -6.56 4.17 24.50
CA LEU A 307 -6.88 4.97 23.31
C LEU A 307 -7.21 4.11 22.09
N ILE A 308 -6.53 2.99 21.87
CA ILE A 308 -6.88 2.05 20.79
C ILE A 308 -8.27 1.46 21.03
N VAL A 309 -8.59 1.04 22.26
CA VAL A 309 -9.91 0.53 22.61
C VAL A 309 -10.98 1.61 22.38
N LEU A 310 -10.72 2.83 22.86
CA LEU A 310 -11.62 3.97 22.66
C LEU A 310 -11.85 4.24 21.17
N ALA A 311 -10.81 4.19 20.34
CA ALA A 311 -10.92 4.37 18.89
C ALA A 311 -11.79 3.30 18.22
N ILE A 312 -11.64 2.02 18.60
CA ILE A 312 -12.49 0.93 18.11
C ILE A 312 -13.95 1.16 18.51
N SER A 313 -14.20 1.51 19.78
CA SER A 313 -15.55 1.74 20.28
C SER A 313 -16.22 2.97 19.64
N HIS A 314 -15.48 4.07 19.48
CA HIS A 314 -15.96 5.30 18.87
C HIS A 314 -16.32 5.10 17.39
N HIS A 315 -15.46 4.39 16.66
CA HIS A 315 -15.62 4.11 15.24
C HIS A 315 -16.10 2.70 14.95
N LEU A 316 -16.96 2.13 15.81
CA LEU A 316 -17.40 0.75 15.67
C LEU A 316 -18.07 0.49 14.31
N GLY A 317 -18.66 1.50 13.67
CA GLY A 317 -19.25 1.42 12.33
C GLY A 317 -18.24 1.44 11.17
N ASN A 318 -16.95 1.67 11.42
CA ASN A 318 -15.90 1.74 10.40
C ASN A 318 -15.04 0.47 10.43
N PRO A 319 -15.13 -0.43 9.44
CA PRO A 319 -14.42 -1.71 9.48
C PRO A 319 -12.90 -1.54 9.38
N GLN A 320 -12.39 -0.53 8.68
CA GLN A 320 -10.95 -0.30 8.56
C GLN A 320 -10.32 0.13 9.89
N ILE A 321 -11.02 0.95 10.69
CA ILE A 321 -10.54 1.34 12.03
C ILE A 321 -10.60 0.14 12.98
N CYS A 322 -11.70 -0.62 12.97
CA CYS A 322 -11.82 -1.85 13.73
C CYS A 322 -10.71 -2.86 13.39
N GLU A 323 -10.39 -3.03 12.11
CA GLU A 323 -9.28 -3.87 11.66
C GLU A 323 -7.95 -3.39 12.24
N GLN A 324 -7.59 -2.11 12.04
CA GLN A 324 -6.28 -1.60 12.49
C GLN A 324 -6.18 -1.56 14.01
N GLY A 325 -7.25 -1.24 14.73
CA GLY A 325 -7.29 -1.27 16.19
C GLY A 325 -7.08 -2.68 16.74
N CYS A 326 -7.84 -3.66 16.24
CA CYS A 326 -7.65 -5.08 16.61
C CYS A 326 -6.24 -5.57 16.27
N ALA A 327 -5.71 -5.16 15.12
CA ALA A 327 -4.36 -5.53 14.69
C ALA A 327 -3.27 -4.91 15.59
N ALA A 328 -3.43 -3.65 16.02
CA ALA A 328 -2.54 -2.99 16.97
C ALA A 328 -2.53 -3.70 18.32
N LEU A 329 -3.71 -3.94 18.91
CA LEU A 329 -3.83 -4.72 20.16
C LEU A 329 -3.25 -6.14 20.01
N CYS A 330 -3.47 -6.79 18.87
CA CYS A 330 -2.93 -8.12 18.58
C CYS A 330 -1.38 -8.12 18.63
N MET A 331 -0.74 -7.08 18.07
CA MET A 331 0.72 -6.93 18.11
C MET A 331 1.23 -6.65 19.53
N LEU A 332 0.53 -5.82 20.30
CA LEU A 332 0.87 -5.51 21.69
C LEU A 332 0.79 -6.74 22.60
N ALA A 333 -0.20 -7.62 22.39
CA ALA A 333 -0.36 -8.88 23.10
C ALA A 333 0.67 -9.95 22.71
N LEU A 334 1.29 -9.85 21.53
CA LEU A 334 2.12 -10.91 20.98
C LEU A 334 3.39 -11.13 21.81
N ARG A 335 3.45 -12.28 22.50
CA ARG A 335 4.56 -12.72 23.37
C ARG A 335 4.79 -11.82 24.61
N LYS A 336 3.78 -11.05 25.03
CA LYS A 336 3.84 -10.10 26.15
C LYS A 336 2.66 -10.33 27.13
N PRO A 337 2.75 -11.31 28.06
CA PRO A 337 1.64 -11.62 28.97
C PRO A 337 1.26 -10.45 29.90
N GLU A 338 2.21 -9.57 30.22
CA GLU A 338 1.97 -8.33 30.98
C GLU A 338 1.05 -7.40 30.18
N ASN A 339 1.35 -7.16 28.91
CA ASN A 339 0.51 -6.35 28.02
C ASN A 339 -0.86 -6.98 27.79
N CYS A 340 -0.96 -8.33 27.72
CA CYS A 340 -2.24 -9.01 27.66
C CYS A 340 -3.14 -8.67 28.86
N SER A 341 -2.56 -8.51 30.05
CA SER A 341 -3.31 -8.16 31.26
C SER A 341 -3.89 -6.75 31.14
N VAL A 342 -3.07 -5.78 30.70
CA VAL A 342 -3.53 -4.41 30.47
C VAL A 342 -4.62 -4.35 29.39
N ILE A 343 -4.45 -5.08 28.28
CA ILE A 343 -5.46 -5.13 27.21
C ILE A 343 -6.78 -5.74 27.70
N MET A 344 -6.73 -6.78 28.55
CA MET A 344 -7.91 -7.39 29.14
C MET A 344 -8.63 -6.43 30.10
N GLU A 345 -7.87 -5.78 31.00
CA GLU A 345 -8.40 -4.81 31.97
C GLU A 345 -9.03 -3.59 31.27
N GLY A 346 -8.40 -3.11 30.19
CA GLY A 346 -8.91 -2.02 29.35
C GLY A 346 -10.08 -2.41 28.44
N GLY A 347 -10.57 -3.65 28.47
CA GLY A 347 -11.71 -4.09 27.67
C GLY A 347 -11.41 -4.38 26.20
N GLY A 348 -10.14 -4.57 25.82
CA GLY A 348 -9.73 -4.82 24.44
C GLY A 348 -10.30 -6.10 23.83
N ALA A 349 -10.47 -7.16 24.62
CA ALA A 349 -11.15 -8.37 24.15
C ALA A 349 -12.63 -8.10 23.81
N LEU A 350 -13.34 -7.34 24.65
CA LEU A 350 -14.73 -6.97 24.41
C LEU A 350 -14.86 -6.11 23.15
N ALA A 351 -13.99 -5.11 22.98
CA ALA A 351 -13.98 -4.25 21.80
C ALA A 351 -13.76 -5.06 20.50
N ALA A 352 -12.87 -6.05 20.53
CA ALA A 352 -12.64 -6.92 19.37
C ALA A 352 -13.86 -7.80 19.04
N LEU A 353 -14.54 -8.36 20.06
CA LEU A 353 -15.77 -9.13 19.85
C LEU A 353 -16.93 -8.25 19.35
N GLN A 354 -17.01 -7.00 19.82
CA GLN A 354 -17.98 -6.02 19.31
C GLN A 354 -17.69 -5.68 17.83
N ALA A 355 -16.42 -5.49 17.46
CA ALA A 355 -16.01 -5.28 16.08
C ALA A 355 -16.37 -6.47 15.19
N MET A 356 -16.15 -7.71 15.66
CA MET A 356 -16.57 -8.92 14.94
C MET A 356 -18.08 -8.95 14.70
N LYS A 357 -18.87 -8.58 15.72
CA LYS A 357 -20.33 -8.54 15.63
C LYS A 357 -20.84 -7.43 14.71
N ALA A 358 -20.17 -6.28 14.69
CA ALA A 358 -20.53 -5.16 13.82
C ALA A 358 -20.19 -5.44 12.35
N HIS A 359 -19.12 -6.19 12.09
CA HIS A 359 -18.59 -6.41 10.74
C HIS A 359 -18.44 -7.91 10.39
N PRO A 360 -19.53 -8.70 10.39
CA PRO A 360 -19.46 -10.15 10.17
C PRO A 360 -18.98 -10.53 8.76
N GLN A 361 -19.13 -9.63 7.78
CA GLN A 361 -18.72 -9.86 6.38
C GLN A 361 -17.28 -9.40 6.09
N GLU A 362 -16.64 -8.66 7.01
CA GLU A 362 -15.31 -8.10 6.79
C GLU A 362 -14.24 -9.05 7.28
N VAL A 363 -13.72 -9.88 6.37
CA VAL A 363 -12.72 -10.93 6.67
C VAL A 363 -11.51 -10.41 7.46
N ALA A 364 -11.06 -9.19 7.16
CA ALA A 364 -9.90 -8.59 7.81
C ALA A 364 -10.17 -8.32 9.30
N VAL A 365 -11.33 -7.75 9.64
CA VAL A 365 -11.75 -7.53 11.04
C VAL A 365 -11.83 -8.85 11.79
N GLN A 366 -12.50 -9.85 11.20
CA GLN A 366 -12.65 -11.18 11.79
C GLN A 366 -11.29 -11.82 12.08
N LYS A 367 -10.37 -11.77 11.11
CA LYS A 367 -9.03 -12.33 11.24
C LYS A 367 -8.22 -11.65 12.34
N GLN A 368 -8.18 -10.31 12.38
CA GLN A 368 -7.41 -9.59 13.39
C GLN A 368 -7.98 -9.79 14.80
N ALA A 369 -9.30 -9.80 14.95
CA ALA A 369 -9.95 -10.09 16.22
C ALA A 369 -9.65 -11.52 16.70
N CYS A 370 -9.76 -12.53 15.84
CA CYS A 370 -9.38 -13.91 16.19
C CYS A 370 -7.89 -14.02 16.58
N MET A 371 -6.99 -13.32 15.88
CA MET A 371 -5.55 -13.29 16.21
C MET A 371 -5.31 -12.65 17.58
N LEU A 372 -5.98 -11.54 17.90
CA LEU A 372 -5.91 -10.90 19.20
C LEU A 372 -6.37 -11.86 20.31
N ILE A 373 -7.57 -12.43 20.18
CA ILE A 373 -8.11 -13.36 21.19
C ILE A 373 -7.16 -14.52 21.42
N ARG A 374 -6.64 -15.15 20.35
CA ARG A 374 -5.62 -16.19 20.46
C ARG A 374 -4.40 -15.73 21.25
N ASN A 375 -3.86 -14.55 20.92
CA ASN A 375 -2.66 -14.04 21.59
C ASN A 375 -2.91 -13.80 23.10
N LEU A 376 -4.08 -13.24 23.46
CA LEU A 376 -4.46 -13.00 24.85
C LEU A 376 -4.46 -14.28 25.68
N VAL A 377 -5.00 -15.39 25.16
CA VAL A 377 -5.15 -16.64 25.93
C VAL A 377 -3.97 -17.60 25.81
N SER A 378 -3.14 -17.48 24.76
CA SER A 378 -2.06 -18.44 24.46
C SER A 378 -1.07 -18.66 25.61
N ARG A 379 -0.81 -17.62 26.42
CA ARG A 379 0.09 -17.65 27.59
C ARG A 379 -0.60 -17.24 28.89
N SER A 380 -1.89 -16.95 28.86
CA SER A 380 -2.69 -16.48 30.00
C SER A 380 -4.05 -17.18 30.01
N ARG A 381 -4.08 -18.46 30.41
CA ARG A 381 -5.29 -19.29 30.37
C ARG A 381 -6.42 -18.77 31.27
N ASP A 382 -6.10 -17.94 32.26
CA ASP A 382 -7.07 -17.33 33.15
C ASP A 382 -8.02 -16.39 32.41
N PHE A 383 -7.64 -15.89 31.23
CA PHE A 383 -8.49 -15.06 30.39
C PHE A 383 -9.46 -15.85 29.51
N SER A 384 -9.30 -17.17 29.38
CA SER A 384 -10.15 -17.99 28.52
C SER A 384 -11.62 -17.96 28.95
N GLN A 385 -11.89 -18.21 30.24
CA GLN A 385 -13.26 -18.24 30.75
C GLN A 385 -13.97 -16.86 30.65
N PRO A 386 -13.36 -15.73 31.06
CA PRO A 386 -13.94 -14.40 30.85
C PRO A 386 -14.25 -14.09 29.37
N ILE A 387 -13.34 -14.48 28.45
CA ILE A 387 -13.55 -14.26 27.01
C ILE A 387 -14.70 -15.12 26.47
N LEU A 388 -14.83 -16.36 26.93
CA LEU A 388 -15.95 -17.23 26.57
C LEU A 388 -17.29 -16.69 27.08
N GLU A 389 -17.32 -16.14 28.29
CA GLU A 389 -18.52 -15.52 28.87
C GLU A 389 -18.99 -14.29 28.09
N MET A 390 -18.09 -13.61 27.36
CA MET A 390 -18.44 -12.54 26.42
C MET A 390 -19.02 -13.04 25.08
N GLY A 391 -19.15 -14.36 24.89
CA GLY A 391 -19.72 -14.97 23.69
C GLY A 391 -18.73 -15.19 22.55
N ALA A 392 -17.43 -15.22 22.84
CA ALA A 392 -16.38 -15.38 21.82
C ALA A 392 -16.51 -16.65 20.97
N GLU A 393 -16.91 -17.78 21.57
CA GLU A 393 -16.99 -19.07 20.86
C GLU A 393 -17.93 -19.01 19.65
N ASN A 394 -19.11 -18.40 19.81
CA ASN A 394 -20.09 -18.28 18.73
C ASN A 394 -19.56 -17.37 17.61
N LEU A 395 -19.04 -16.19 17.96
CA LEU A 395 -18.52 -15.23 17.00
C LEU A 395 -17.34 -15.79 16.19
N ILE A 396 -16.39 -16.47 16.86
CA ILE A 396 -15.24 -17.08 16.18
C ILE A 396 -15.68 -18.26 15.31
N THR A 397 -16.69 -19.02 15.72
CA THR A 397 -17.25 -20.11 14.92
C THR A 397 -17.96 -19.60 13.68
N GLU A 398 -18.72 -18.51 13.79
CA GLU A 398 -19.37 -17.83 12.66
C GLU A 398 -18.33 -17.28 11.68
N ALA A 399 -17.30 -16.59 12.18
CA ALA A 399 -16.18 -16.08 11.38
C ALA A 399 -15.50 -17.20 10.57
N ARG A 400 -15.25 -18.34 11.22
CA ARG A 400 -14.66 -19.54 10.57
C ARG A 400 -15.55 -20.10 9.47
N ALA A 401 -16.87 -20.13 9.68
CA ALA A 401 -17.82 -20.67 8.71
C ALA A 401 -18.00 -19.74 7.51
N ALA A 402 -17.97 -18.42 7.74
CA ALA A 402 -18.17 -17.42 6.69
C ALA A 402 -16.91 -17.19 5.83
N HIS A 403 -15.70 -17.28 6.42
CA HIS A 403 -14.46 -16.82 5.77
C HIS A 403 -13.36 -17.88 5.76
N ARG A 404 -13.05 -18.40 4.57
CA ARG A 404 -11.97 -19.39 4.37
C ARG A 404 -10.62 -18.90 4.89
N ASP A 405 -10.28 -17.64 4.64
CA ASP A 405 -8.98 -17.05 5.03
C ASP A 405 -8.85 -16.80 6.54
N CYS A 406 -9.93 -16.97 7.30
CA CYS A 406 -9.97 -16.88 8.75
C CYS A 406 -9.88 -18.26 9.43
N ASP A 407 -9.99 -19.37 8.68
CA ASP A 407 -10.18 -20.71 9.28
C ASP A 407 -9.07 -21.12 10.24
N ASP A 408 -7.81 -21.02 9.80
CA ASP A 408 -6.65 -21.43 10.61
C ASP A 408 -6.54 -20.61 11.91
N VAL A 409 -6.75 -19.30 11.79
CA VAL A 409 -6.65 -18.38 12.93
C VAL A 409 -7.81 -18.59 13.90
N ALA A 410 -9.03 -18.69 13.41
CA ALA A 410 -10.22 -18.93 14.23
C ALA A 410 -10.14 -20.27 14.95
N ARG A 411 -9.67 -21.33 14.26
CA ARG A 411 -9.42 -22.65 14.86
C ARG A 411 -8.37 -22.58 15.96
N ALA A 412 -7.28 -21.83 15.75
CA ALA A 412 -6.25 -21.64 16.77
C ALA A 412 -6.79 -20.88 18.00
N ALA A 413 -7.59 -19.83 17.79
CA ALA A 413 -8.23 -19.09 18.87
C ALA A 413 -9.17 -19.98 19.70
N LEU A 414 -10.07 -20.72 19.04
CA LEU A 414 -10.97 -21.67 19.70
C LEU A 414 -10.22 -22.75 20.49
N ARG A 415 -9.14 -23.30 19.92
CA ARG A 415 -8.28 -24.28 20.61
C ARG A 415 -7.69 -23.68 21.89
N ASP A 416 -7.13 -22.49 21.80
CA ASP A 416 -6.43 -21.86 22.94
C ASP A 416 -7.42 -21.36 24.01
N LEU A 417 -8.68 -21.09 23.63
CA LEU A 417 -9.80 -20.87 24.54
C LEU A 417 -10.28 -22.15 25.25
N GLY A 418 -9.88 -23.33 24.79
CA GLY A 418 -10.34 -24.61 25.32
C GLY A 418 -11.63 -25.14 24.69
N CYS A 419 -12.12 -24.53 23.61
CA CYS A 419 -13.26 -25.02 22.85
C CYS A 419 -12.91 -26.28 22.06
N LYS A 420 -13.93 -27.09 21.75
CA LYS A 420 -13.73 -28.29 20.94
C LYS A 420 -13.48 -27.92 19.47
N VAL A 421 -12.30 -28.26 18.96
CA VAL A 421 -11.96 -28.12 17.55
C VAL A 421 -11.51 -29.46 16.96
N GLU A 422 -11.95 -29.76 15.74
CA GLU A 422 -11.38 -30.87 14.98
C GLU A 422 -10.07 -30.41 14.34
N LEU A 423 -8.95 -31.04 14.70
CA LEU A 423 -7.67 -30.78 14.07
C LEU A 423 -7.50 -31.76 12.90
N ARG A 424 -7.48 -31.24 11.67
CA ARG A 424 -7.12 -32.04 10.50
C ARG A 424 -5.61 -31.99 10.36
N GLU A 425 -4.92 -33.06 10.77
CA GLU A 425 -3.48 -33.20 10.52
C GLU A 425 -3.23 -33.25 9.01
N LEU A 426 -2.71 -32.16 8.45
CA LEU A 426 -2.33 -32.09 7.04
C LEU A 426 -1.06 -32.90 6.75
N TRP A 427 -0.29 -33.22 7.78
CA TRP A 427 0.95 -33.97 7.68
C TRP A 427 1.15 -34.86 8.91
N THR A 428 1.10 -36.18 8.70
CA THR A 428 1.22 -37.20 9.77
C THR A 428 2.66 -37.71 9.95
N GLY A 429 3.61 -37.20 9.17
CA GLY A 429 5.03 -37.58 9.23
C GLY A 429 5.33 -39.05 8.89
N GLN A 430 4.35 -39.84 8.48
CA GLN A 430 4.54 -41.25 8.13
C GLN A 430 4.88 -41.42 6.63
N LYS A 431 6.18 -41.29 6.32
CA LYS A 431 6.95 -41.85 5.17
C LYS A 431 6.47 -41.59 3.72
N GLY A 432 7.26 -40.78 2.99
CA GLY A 432 7.56 -40.86 1.53
C GLY A 432 6.40 -40.49 0.58
N SER A 433 6.43 -39.45 -0.24
CA SER A 433 7.49 -39.01 -1.16
C SER A 433 7.16 -37.56 -1.55
N LEU A 434 8.13 -36.66 -1.58
CA LEU A 434 7.99 -35.49 -2.45
C LEU A 434 8.01 -36.06 -3.88
N ALA A 435 6.85 -36.06 -4.55
CA ALA A 435 6.81 -36.35 -5.97
C ALA A 435 7.70 -35.31 -6.66
N GLN A 436 8.68 -35.80 -7.43
CA GLN A 436 9.63 -35.01 -8.21
C GLN A 436 8.92 -34.08 -9.19
#